data_AF-A0A3N9NGW1-F1
#
_entry.id   AF-A0A3N9NGW1-F1
#
_cell.length_a   1.000
_cell.length_b   1.000
_cell.length_c   1.000
_cell.angle_alpha   90.00
_cell.angle_beta   90.00
_cell.angle_gamma   90.00
#
_symmetry.space_group_name_H-M   'P 1'
#
loop_
_entity.id
_entity.type
_entity.pdbx_description
1 polymer ?
#
loop_
_entity_poly.entity_id
_entity_poly.type
_entity_poly.pdbx_seq_one_letter_code
_entity_poly.pdbx_strand_id
1 'polypeptide(L)'
;MSERHQKTYIPVREFIESWDKELYELTNLDYFIYLMINYLGNNLEKRFFIENRSHSDLFLDFDRIGTVSFNLGDAFEYFLEENCFGSCPVDCLRDLDGQIDSNSLDLDDSLKRKLEILQSFLVGKLDKEQCLRLDLMNNVILDTLLQFYNEEMELEIEENNLMLLELAEFIENVIIDFIRFESQPLLNKPFNNALEYFEALLQSETEEKLENEWSDSDGESEWGEEHQNYKWEKIQSSIDDVFLQFLNDEHYNPKPADNSLAHDINYLNRYLKEYAGIEKLSEFEQQHLAEFLSTWLAREFVLSDAKSVSHVFRATARFVTFLYHHYQINLKREFLKLYDTLKTDLPRVIQATNAFISDYNLLEAVLVSGYQEMEQKIGYFEVLGIHNKIARTLNVKDVFNGAPGLNLKLDSSAFFKVHKGDIIHASIINKTGEWEILEIQYIYPRISKNFITG
;
A
#
# COMPACT_ATOMS: atom_id res chain seq x y z
N MET A 1 -2.03 -30.16 -17.95
CA MET A 1 -0.59 -29.91 -17.73
C MET A 1 -0.12 -29.10 -18.92
N SER A 2 0.03 -27.79 -18.73
CA SER A 2 0.53 -26.84 -19.72
C SER A 2 1.13 -25.65 -18.98
N GLU A 3 2.24 -25.90 -18.31
CA GLU A 3 3.26 -24.88 -18.03
C GLU A 3 3.90 -24.55 -19.39
N ARG A 4 3.30 -23.65 -20.17
CA ARG A 4 3.91 -23.20 -21.42
C ARG A 4 4.53 -21.82 -21.22
N HIS A 5 5.83 -21.89 -20.95
CA HIS A 5 6.89 -20.90 -21.02
C HIS A 5 6.76 -19.69 -20.08
N GLN A 6 7.29 -19.83 -18.86
CA GLN A 6 7.93 -18.69 -18.20
C GLN A 6 9.06 -18.22 -19.12
N LYS A 7 9.14 -16.91 -19.37
CA LYS A 7 10.16 -16.34 -20.26
C LYS A 7 11.50 -16.44 -19.53
N THR A 8 12.47 -17.14 -20.10
CA THR A 8 13.81 -17.25 -19.53
C THR A 8 14.58 -15.98 -19.88
N TYR A 9 15.00 -15.23 -18.86
CA TYR A 9 15.77 -13.99 -19.01
C TYR A 9 17.25 -14.29 -19.20
N ILE A 10 17.73 -15.33 -18.52
CA ILE A 10 19.11 -15.80 -18.63
C ILE A 10 19.07 -17.30 -18.86
N PRO A 11 19.44 -17.77 -20.07
CA PRO A 11 19.57 -19.18 -20.36
C PRO A 11 20.50 -19.88 -19.37
N VAL A 12 20.24 -21.16 -19.11
CA VAL A 12 21.00 -21.96 -18.16
C VAL A 12 22.49 -21.99 -18.53
N ARG A 13 22.79 -22.11 -19.84
CA ARG A 13 24.16 -22.06 -20.35
C ARG A 13 24.85 -20.72 -20.09
N GLU A 14 24.14 -19.62 -20.33
CA GLU A 14 24.67 -18.28 -20.09
C GLU A 14 24.92 -18.03 -18.60
N PHE A 15 24.03 -18.51 -17.73
CA PHE A 15 24.22 -18.47 -16.29
C PHE A 15 25.50 -19.23 -15.89
N ILE A 16 25.65 -20.49 -16.30
CA ILE A 16 26.83 -21.32 -15.96
C ILE A 16 28.13 -20.67 -16.47
N GLU A 17 28.13 -20.16 -17.70
CA GLU A 17 29.30 -19.48 -18.27
C GLU A 17 29.65 -18.19 -17.53
N SER A 18 28.65 -17.47 -17.02
CA SER A 18 28.85 -16.20 -16.31
C SER A 18 29.19 -16.38 -14.83
N TRP A 19 28.85 -17.52 -14.23
CA TRP A 19 29.05 -17.80 -12.80
C TRP A 19 30.48 -18.28 -12.44
N ASP A 20 31.36 -18.44 -13.45
CA ASP A 20 32.78 -18.83 -13.31
C ASP A 20 33.03 -20.08 -12.43
N LYS A 21 32.08 -21.04 -12.45
CA LYS A 21 32.13 -22.33 -11.75
C LYS A 21 31.94 -23.48 -12.74
N GLU A 22 32.65 -24.60 -12.54
CA GLU A 22 32.37 -25.80 -13.35
C GLU A 22 31.01 -26.41 -12.94
N LEU A 23 30.32 -27.10 -13.86
CA LEU A 23 28.96 -27.62 -13.62
C LEU A 23 28.84 -28.47 -12.35
N TYR A 24 29.87 -29.25 -12.01
CA TYR A 24 29.89 -30.08 -10.80
C TYR A 24 30.16 -29.30 -9.51
N GLU A 25 30.56 -28.04 -9.60
CA GLU A 25 30.86 -27.13 -8.49
C GLU A 25 29.62 -26.32 -8.08
N LEU A 26 28.59 -26.29 -8.92
CA LEU A 26 27.33 -25.61 -8.65
C LEU A 26 26.56 -26.26 -7.50
N THR A 27 26.03 -25.41 -6.65
CA THR A 27 25.34 -25.73 -5.41
C THR A 27 23.87 -25.36 -5.46
N ASN A 28 23.12 -25.76 -4.43
CA ASN A 28 21.71 -25.38 -4.29
C ASN A 28 21.53 -23.87 -4.16
N LEU A 29 22.53 -23.14 -3.66
CA LEU A 29 22.53 -21.69 -3.66
C LEU A 29 22.59 -21.15 -5.09
N ASP A 30 23.52 -21.63 -5.92
CA ASP A 30 23.62 -21.23 -7.33
C ASP A 30 22.31 -21.50 -8.09
N TYR A 31 21.73 -22.68 -7.86
CA TYR A 31 20.43 -23.05 -8.47
C TYR A 31 19.29 -22.15 -7.99
N PHE A 32 19.28 -21.80 -6.71
CA PHE A 32 18.33 -20.85 -6.15
C PHE A 32 18.47 -19.46 -6.80
N ILE A 33 19.68 -18.96 -6.97
CA ILE A 33 19.94 -17.65 -7.59
C ILE A 33 19.51 -17.66 -9.05
N TYR A 34 19.82 -18.72 -9.80
CA TYR A 34 19.35 -18.88 -11.18
C TYR A 34 17.81 -18.77 -11.30
N LEU A 35 17.08 -19.48 -10.44
CA LEU A 35 15.62 -19.44 -10.43
C LEU A 35 15.10 -18.05 -10.03
N MET A 36 15.72 -17.44 -9.00
CA MET A 36 15.36 -16.10 -8.53
C MET A 36 15.54 -15.05 -9.62
N ILE A 37 16.64 -15.07 -10.38
CA ILE A 37 16.90 -14.14 -11.48
C ILE A 37 15.76 -14.20 -12.51
N ASN A 38 15.42 -15.41 -12.96
CA ASN A 38 14.39 -15.61 -13.96
C ASN A 38 12.98 -15.29 -13.44
N TYR A 39 12.71 -15.60 -12.18
CA TYR A 39 11.46 -15.24 -11.51
C TYR A 39 11.33 -13.71 -11.39
N LEU A 40 12.39 -13.03 -10.97
CA LEU A 40 12.43 -11.58 -10.82
C LEU A 40 12.24 -10.87 -12.16
N GLY A 41 12.97 -11.27 -13.19
CA GLY A 41 12.85 -10.69 -14.53
C GLY A 41 11.41 -10.78 -15.07
N ASN A 42 10.78 -11.95 -14.92
CA ASN A 42 9.38 -12.13 -15.31
C ASN A 42 8.43 -11.20 -14.55
N ASN A 43 8.62 -11.02 -13.25
CA ASN A 43 7.77 -10.15 -12.43
C ASN A 43 8.00 -8.66 -12.75
N LEU A 44 9.24 -8.25 -13.03
CA LEU A 44 9.56 -6.88 -13.44
C LEU A 44 8.87 -6.52 -14.77
N GLU A 45 9.01 -7.37 -15.79
CA GLU A 45 8.34 -7.14 -17.09
C GLU A 45 6.83 -7.19 -16.94
N LYS A 46 6.28 -8.28 -16.38
CA LYS A 46 4.85 -8.57 -16.48
C LYS A 46 3.97 -7.84 -15.46
N ARG A 47 4.55 -7.41 -14.33
CA ARG A 47 3.78 -6.76 -13.26
C ARG A 47 4.24 -5.32 -13.07
N PHE A 48 5.53 -5.08 -12.87
CA PHE A 48 5.99 -3.73 -12.58
C PHE A 48 5.87 -2.79 -13.79
N PHE A 49 6.47 -3.15 -14.93
CA PHE A 49 6.55 -2.27 -16.10
C PHE A 49 5.29 -2.26 -16.98
N ILE A 50 4.54 -3.37 -17.05
CA ILE A 50 3.23 -3.42 -17.74
C ILE A 50 2.19 -2.53 -17.04
N GLU A 51 2.08 -2.60 -15.70
CA GLU A 51 1.01 -1.91 -14.98
C GLU A 51 1.27 -0.41 -14.82
N ASN A 52 2.54 0.01 -14.74
CA ASN A 52 2.84 1.36 -14.30
C ASN A 52 3.40 2.30 -15.37
N ARG A 53 4.28 1.91 -16.30
CA ARG A 53 5.31 2.89 -16.72
C ARG A 53 6.03 2.71 -18.07
N SER A 54 5.34 2.47 -19.19
CA SER A 54 5.99 2.56 -20.52
C SER A 54 6.59 3.94 -20.88
N HIS A 55 6.28 4.98 -20.10
CA HIS A 55 6.77 6.35 -20.29
C HIS A 55 7.64 6.86 -19.12
N SER A 56 8.11 5.97 -18.24
CA SER A 56 9.00 6.35 -17.13
C SER A 56 10.45 6.43 -17.60
N ASP A 57 11.20 7.37 -17.02
CA ASP A 57 12.65 7.46 -17.20
C ASP A 57 13.39 6.23 -16.64
N LEU A 58 12.74 5.43 -15.77
CA LEU A 58 13.27 4.17 -15.23
C LEU A 58 12.75 2.94 -15.97
N PHE A 59 12.13 3.11 -17.14
CA PHE A 59 11.65 1.98 -17.92
C PHE A 59 12.84 1.16 -18.45
N LEU A 60 12.81 -0.14 -18.19
CA LEU A 60 13.81 -1.08 -18.66
C LEU A 60 13.25 -1.90 -19.83
N ASP A 61 14.05 -2.02 -20.89
CA ASP A 61 13.80 -3.00 -21.94
C ASP A 61 14.20 -4.40 -21.48
N PHE A 62 13.92 -5.40 -22.32
CA PHE A 62 14.14 -6.80 -21.98
C PHE A 62 15.58 -7.10 -21.55
N ASP A 63 16.57 -6.61 -22.31
CA ASP A 63 17.99 -6.85 -22.03
C ASP A 63 18.39 -6.22 -20.69
N ARG A 64 17.93 -4.99 -20.40
CA ARG A 64 18.19 -4.31 -19.14
C ARG A 64 17.50 -4.96 -17.94
N ILE A 65 16.31 -5.53 -18.13
CA ILE A 65 15.65 -6.33 -17.08
C ILE A 65 16.49 -7.56 -16.77
N GLY A 66 17.04 -8.22 -17.80
CA GLY A 66 17.99 -9.32 -17.65
C GLY A 66 19.21 -8.91 -16.82
N THR A 67 19.89 -7.83 -17.19
CA THR A 67 21.08 -7.32 -16.50
C THR A 67 20.80 -6.94 -15.04
N VAL A 68 19.74 -6.17 -14.77
CA VAL A 68 19.38 -5.80 -13.39
C VAL A 68 19.07 -7.03 -12.55
N SER A 69 18.35 -8.00 -13.12
CA SER A 69 18.00 -9.23 -12.41
C SER A 69 19.25 -10.05 -12.11
N PHE A 70 20.20 -10.13 -13.04
CA PHE A 70 21.50 -10.78 -12.85
C PHE A 70 22.31 -10.12 -11.74
N ASN A 71 22.52 -8.80 -11.82
CA ASN A 71 23.29 -8.04 -10.84
C ASN A 71 22.68 -8.17 -9.43
N LEU A 72 21.35 -8.18 -9.32
CA LEU A 72 20.66 -8.42 -8.05
C LEU A 72 20.84 -9.84 -7.55
N GLY A 73 20.89 -10.83 -8.45
CA GLY A 73 21.17 -12.22 -8.11
C GLY A 73 22.58 -12.41 -7.56
N ASP A 74 23.58 -11.83 -8.23
CA ASP A 74 24.98 -11.86 -7.82
C ASP A 74 25.19 -11.17 -6.46
N ALA A 75 24.69 -9.93 -6.32
CA ALA A 75 24.76 -9.20 -5.05
C ALA A 75 24.03 -9.93 -3.91
N PHE A 76 22.92 -10.61 -4.22
CA PHE A 76 22.20 -11.39 -3.22
C PHE A 76 22.96 -12.67 -2.84
N GLU A 77 23.54 -13.40 -3.79
CA GLU A 77 24.39 -14.56 -3.51
C GLU A 77 25.52 -14.17 -2.55
N TYR A 78 26.26 -13.12 -2.90
CA TYR A 78 27.36 -12.61 -2.07
C TYR A 78 26.88 -12.23 -0.65
N PHE A 79 25.74 -11.53 -0.55
CA PHE A 79 25.15 -11.19 0.73
C PHE A 79 24.81 -12.44 1.56
N LEU A 80 24.21 -13.45 0.94
CA LEU A 80 23.81 -14.69 1.61
C LEU A 80 25.04 -15.49 2.09
N GLU A 81 26.09 -15.59 1.29
CA GLU A 81 27.32 -16.29 1.66
C GLU A 81 28.04 -15.61 2.83
N GLU A 82 28.24 -14.29 2.76
CA GLU A 82 29.00 -13.55 3.77
C GLU A 82 28.23 -13.33 5.08
N ASN A 83 26.93 -13.05 4.99
CA ASN A 83 26.15 -12.58 6.14
C ASN A 83 25.17 -13.63 6.68
N CYS A 84 24.72 -14.57 5.85
CA CYS A 84 23.68 -15.51 6.24
C CYS A 84 24.20 -16.93 6.51
N PHE A 85 25.07 -17.46 5.65
CA PHE A 85 25.53 -18.84 5.73
C PHE A 85 26.89 -18.97 6.42
N GLY A 86 26.89 -19.06 7.76
CA GLY A 86 28.08 -19.38 8.56
C GLY A 86 28.22 -18.57 9.84
N SER A 87 27.63 -17.38 9.87
CA SER A 87 27.84 -16.39 10.94
C SER A 87 26.59 -15.60 11.32
N CYS A 88 25.44 -15.83 10.69
CA CYS A 88 24.22 -15.09 10.99
C CYS A 88 23.74 -15.42 12.41
N PRO A 89 23.72 -14.45 13.34
CA PRO A 89 23.24 -14.71 14.69
C PRO A 89 21.74 -14.99 14.70
N VAL A 90 20.99 -14.54 13.70
CA VAL A 90 19.53 -14.64 13.63
C VAL A 90 19.07 -15.87 12.83
N ASP A 91 19.90 -16.42 11.94
CA ASP A 91 19.56 -17.55 11.04
C ASP A 91 18.20 -17.33 10.34
N CYS A 92 18.07 -16.17 9.67
CA CYS A 92 16.79 -15.69 9.14
C CYS A 92 16.25 -16.53 7.98
N LEU A 93 17.12 -17.15 7.17
CA LEU A 93 16.72 -17.85 5.94
C LEU A 93 16.09 -19.22 6.16
N ARG A 94 16.30 -19.85 7.32
CA ARG A 94 15.75 -21.18 7.62
C ARG A 94 14.31 -21.15 8.11
N ASP A 95 13.90 -20.04 8.72
CA ASP A 95 12.57 -19.89 9.33
C ASP A 95 12.20 -18.41 9.33
N LEU A 96 11.66 -17.91 8.21
CA LEU A 96 11.29 -16.50 8.06
C LEU A 96 10.23 -16.07 9.08
N ASP A 97 9.32 -16.98 9.45
CA ASP A 97 8.26 -16.76 10.45
C ASP A 97 8.76 -16.88 11.89
N GLY A 98 10.02 -17.29 12.08
CA GLY A 98 10.62 -17.44 13.39
C GLY A 98 10.74 -16.10 14.11
N GLN A 99 10.41 -16.08 15.40
CA GLN A 99 10.56 -14.89 16.23
C GLN A 99 11.99 -14.72 16.71
N ILE A 100 12.47 -13.48 16.73
CA ILE A 100 13.76 -13.13 17.31
C ILE A 100 13.58 -12.90 18.81
N ASP A 101 14.19 -13.75 19.64
CA ASP A 101 14.33 -13.46 21.07
C ASP A 101 15.67 -12.75 21.30
N SER A 102 15.60 -11.42 21.37
CA SER A 102 16.75 -10.53 21.58
C SER A 102 17.56 -10.85 22.85
N ASN A 103 16.99 -11.56 23.82
CA ASN A 103 17.69 -11.99 25.04
C ASN A 103 18.49 -13.29 24.88
N SER A 104 18.19 -14.09 23.85
CA SER A 104 18.83 -15.38 23.60
C SER A 104 20.02 -15.29 22.65
N LEU A 105 20.17 -14.17 21.95
CA LEU A 105 21.20 -13.95 20.94
C LEU A 105 22.38 -13.16 21.52
N ASP A 106 23.59 -13.70 21.37
CA ASP A 106 24.84 -13.04 21.77
C ASP A 106 25.23 -11.99 20.72
N LEU A 107 24.40 -10.95 20.62
CA LEU A 107 24.55 -9.86 19.65
C LEU A 107 25.41 -8.73 20.20
N ASP A 108 26.18 -8.13 19.31
CA ASP A 108 26.95 -6.92 19.59
C ASP A 108 26.02 -5.74 19.95
N ASP A 109 26.48 -4.83 20.81
CA ASP A 109 25.63 -3.77 21.40
C ASP A 109 25.00 -2.84 20.34
N SER A 110 25.70 -2.65 19.23
CA SER A 110 25.21 -1.93 18.04
C SER A 110 23.98 -2.59 17.42
N LEU A 111 24.02 -3.91 17.22
CA LEU A 111 22.95 -4.71 16.62
C LEU A 111 21.76 -4.83 17.56
N LYS A 112 22.00 -5.03 18.86
CA LYS A 112 20.94 -4.98 19.89
C LYS A 112 20.18 -3.67 19.84
N ARG A 113 20.90 -2.55 19.77
CA ARG A 113 20.28 -1.23 19.70
C ARG A 113 19.46 -1.01 18.42
N LYS A 114 19.93 -1.50 17.27
CA LYS A 114 19.15 -1.46 16.01
C LYS A 114 17.86 -2.27 16.13
N LEU A 115 17.93 -3.48 16.66
CA LEU A 115 16.77 -4.34 16.89
C LEU A 115 15.78 -3.75 17.90
N GLU A 116 16.27 -3.16 18.99
CA GLU A 116 15.44 -2.46 19.98
C GLU A 116 14.69 -1.26 19.37
N ILE A 117 15.36 -0.51 18.50
CA ILE A 117 14.74 0.61 17.77
C ILE A 117 13.64 0.07 16.85
N LEU A 118 13.91 -0.96 16.04
CA LEU A 118 12.91 -1.56 15.16
C LEU A 118 11.72 -2.14 15.95
N GLN A 119 12.00 -2.86 17.03
CA GLN A 119 11.04 -3.41 17.99
C GLN A 119 10.16 -2.31 18.62
N SER A 120 10.69 -1.10 18.81
CA SER A 120 9.93 0.03 19.38
C SER A 120 8.85 0.60 18.44
N PHE A 121 8.98 0.33 17.13
CA PHE A 121 8.00 0.76 16.12
C PHE A 121 6.92 -0.30 15.85
N LEU A 122 7.05 -1.50 16.42
CA LEU A 122 6.21 -2.65 16.14
C LEU A 122 5.33 -3.02 17.35
N VAL A 123 4.11 -3.49 17.08
CA VAL A 123 3.20 -4.03 18.10
C VAL A 123 3.30 -5.56 18.03
N GLY A 124 4.32 -6.14 18.65
CA GLY A 124 4.63 -7.58 18.58
C GLY A 124 6.13 -7.82 18.60
N LYS A 125 6.59 -9.07 18.68
CA LYS A 125 8.04 -9.40 18.59
C LYS A 125 8.51 -9.27 17.14
N LEU A 126 9.77 -8.87 16.97
CA LEU A 126 10.43 -8.83 15.67
C LEU A 126 10.52 -10.24 15.05
N ASP A 127 10.07 -10.38 13.81
CA ASP A 127 10.22 -11.60 13.03
C ASP A 127 11.53 -11.58 12.23
N LYS A 128 12.00 -12.76 11.83
CA LYS A 128 13.23 -12.91 11.06
C LYS A 128 13.12 -12.31 9.67
N GLU A 129 11.93 -12.35 9.07
CA GLU A 129 11.66 -11.74 7.78
C GLU A 129 11.88 -10.22 7.77
N GLN A 130 11.43 -9.48 8.78
CA GLN A 130 11.62 -8.02 8.84
C GLN A 130 13.11 -7.63 8.89
N CYS A 131 13.94 -8.44 9.55
CA CYS A 131 15.39 -8.24 9.51
C CYS A 131 15.93 -8.47 8.09
N LEU A 132 15.55 -9.60 7.47
CA LEU A 132 15.99 -9.93 6.12
C LEU A 132 15.56 -8.86 5.12
N ARG A 133 14.32 -8.37 5.20
CA ARG A 133 13.79 -7.30 4.34
C ARG A 133 14.62 -6.02 4.42
N LEU A 134 14.97 -5.59 5.63
CA LEU A 134 15.80 -4.40 5.83
C LEU A 134 17.22 -4.59 5.31
N ASP A 135 17.82 -5.76 5.56
CA ASP A 135 19.17 -6.04 5.09
C ASP A 135 19.21 -6.18 3.56
N LEU A 136 18.18 -6.79 2.97
CA LEU A 136 18.01 -6.93 1.52
C LEU A 136 17.82 -5.55 0.85
N MET A 137 16.94 -4.72 1.41
CA MET A 137 16.67 -3.38 0.88
C MET A 137 17.94 -2.52 0.87
N ASN A 138 18.68 -2.51 1.97
CA ASN A 138 19.81 -1.60 2.15
C ASN A 138 21.11 -2.11 1.51
N ASN A 139 21.44 -3.40 1.66
CA ASN A 139 22.76 -3.92 1.28
C ASN A 139 22.77 -4.64 -0.07
N VAL A 140 21.59 -4.88 -0.67
CA VAL A 140 21.48 -5.60 -1.95
C VAL A 140 20.73 -4.75 -2.96
N ILE A 141 19.46 -4.42 -2.69
CA ILE A 141 18.58 -3.86 -3.71
C ILE A 141 18.94 -2.42 -4.06
N LEU A 142 18.99 -1.51 -3.07
CA LEU A 142 19.24 -0.10 -3.35
C LEU A 142 20.63 0.13 -3.92
N ASP A 143 21.66 -0.52 -3.34
CA ASP A 143 23.04 -0.44 -3.83
C ASP A 143 23.13 -0.91 -5.30
N THR A 144 22.55 -2.08 -5.61
CA THR A 144 22.57 -2.62 -6.98
C THR A 144 21.80 -1.75 -7.97
N LEU A 145 20.62 -1.25 -7.59
CA LEU A 145 19.83 -0.39 -8.47
C LEU A 145 20.51 0.96 -8.70
N LEU A 146 21.07 1.57 -7.66
CA LEU A 146 21.80 2.83 -7.79
C LEU A 146 23.03 2.66 -8.67
N GLN A 147 23.77 1.58 -8.49
CA GLN A 147 24.92 1.27 -9.33
C GLN A 147 24.48 1.08 -10.79
N PHE A 148 23.49 0.23 -11.04
CA PHE A 148 22.97 0.00 -12.39
C PHE A 148 22.50 1.29 -13.06
N TYR A 149 21.69 2.09 -12.35
CA TYR A 149 21.14 3.29 -12.95
C TYR A 149 22.17 4.40 -13.15
N ASN A 150 23.08 4.62 -12.21
CA ASN A 150 24.09 5.68 -12.31
C ASN A 150 25.25 5.28 -13.24
N GLU A 151 25.71 4.02 -13.19
CA GLU A 151 26.92 3.57 -13.90
C GLU A 151 26.61 2.96 -15.27
N GLU A 152 25.57 2.13 -15.40
CA GLU A 152 25.27 1.45 -16.68
C GLU A 152 24.28 2.25 -17.54
N MET A 153 23.28 2.86 -16.90
CA MET A 153 22.25 3.65 -17.57
C MET A 153 22.61 5.14 -17.70
N GLU A 154 23.66 5.60 -17.02
CA GLU A 154 24.10 7.00 -16.96
C GLU A 154 22.98 7.97 -16.53
N LEU A 155 22.04 7.50 -15.70
CA LEU A 155 20.98 8.31 -15.12
C LEU A 155 21.43 8.77 -13.73
N GLU A 156 21.55 10.09 -13.52
CA GLU A 156 21.89 10.66 -12.20
C GLU A 156 20.69 10.50 -11.24
N ILE A 157 20.63 9.37 -10.54
CA ILE A 157 19.55 9.03 -9.61
C ILE A 157 20.05 9.09 -8.17
N GLU A 158 19.35 9.88 -7.35
CA GLU A 158 19.54 9.92 -5.90
C GLU A 158 18.80 8.78 -5.18
N GLU A 159 19.34 8.31 -4.04
CA GLU A 159 18.73 7.31 -3.14
C GLU A 159 17.28 7.63 -2.74
N ASN A 160 16.92 8.90 -2.66
CA ASN A 160 15.59 9.37 -2.25
C ASN A 160 14.57 9.40 -3.41
N ASN A 161 14.97 8.98 -4.62
CA ASN A 161 14.11 9.01 -5.79
C ASN A 161 12.90 8.09 -5.57
N LEU A 162 11.71 8.67 -5.58
CA LEU A 162 10.47 7.95 -5.28
C LEU A 162 10.21 6.77 -6.22
N MET A 163 10.56 6.89 -7.52
CA MET A 163 10.35 5.79 -8.46
C MET A 163 11.36 4.65 -8.24
N LEU A 164 12.60 4.99 -7.88
CA LEU A 164 13.63 4.02 -7.52
C LEU A 164 13.21 3.25 -6.26
N LEU A 165 12.70 3.96 -5.24
CA LEU A 165 12.19 3.34 -4.02
C LEU A 165 10.97 2.44 -4.27
N GLU A 166 10.08 2.82 -5.18
CA GLU A 166 8.93 1.98 -5.59
C GLU A 166 9.40 0.70 -6.31
N LEU A 167 10.41 0.79 -7.17
CA LEU A 167 11.03 -0.37 -7.84
C LEU A 167 11.75 -1.26 -6.82
N ALA A 168 12.50 -0.67 -5.88
CA ALA A 168 13.21 -1.38 -4.83
C ALA A 168 12.24 -2.15 -3.92
N GLU A 169 11.14 -1.51 -3.47
CA GLU A 169 10.08 -2.16 -2.69
C GLU A 169 9.43 -3.31 -3.48
N PHE A 170 9.21 -3.14 -4.78
CA PHE A 170 8.68 -4.21 -5.62
C PHE A 170 9.63 -5.42 -5.68
N ILE A 171 10.93 -5.18 -5.95
CA ILE A 171 11.96 -6.22 -6.02
C ILE A 171 12.07 -6.96 -4.68
N GLU A 172 12.09 -6.23 -3.56
CA GLU A 172 12.15 -6.80 -2.21
C GLU A 172 11.01 -7.79 -1.98
N ASN A 173 9.78 -7.39 -2.31
CA ASN A 173 8.61 -8.25 -2.15
C ASN A 173 8.69 -9.50 -3.03
N VAL A 174 9.13 -9.37 -4.28
CA VAL A 174 9.29 -10.51 -5.19
C VAL A 174 10.33 -11.50 -4.66
N ILE A 175 11.46 -11.03 -4.13
CA ILE A 175 12.50 -11.89 -3.56
C ILE A 175 11.99 -12.60 -2.31
N ILE A 176 11.33 -11.89 -1.39
CA ILE A 176 10.80 -12.50 -0.15
C ILE A 176 9.70 -13.54 -0.46
N ASP A 177 8.79 -13.24 -1.38
CA ASP A 177 7.77 -14.19 -1.80
C ASP A 177 8.42 -15.42 -2.44
N PHE A 178 9.45 -15.24 -3.28
CA PHE A 178 10.20 -16.35 -3.85
C PHE A 178 10.89 -17.22 -2.78
N ILE A 179 11.41 -16.61 -1.71
CA ILE A 179 11.97 -17.32 -0.56
C ILE A 179 10.91 -18.18 0.15
N ARG A 180 9.73 -17.60 0.38
CA ARG A 180 8.62 -18.26 1.08
C ARG A 180 8.06 -19.46 0.31
N PHE A 181 7.84 -19.32 -1.00
CA PHE A 181 7.03 -20.29 -1.75
C PHE A 181 7.85 -21.38 -2.45
N GLU A 182 9.08 -21.11 -2.89
CA GLU A 182 9.77 -22.03 -3.82
C GLU A 182 11.09 -22.61 -3.31
N SER A 183 11.70 -22.06 -2.25
CA SER A 183 13.16 -22.22 -2.06
C SER A 183 13.65 -22.56 -0.65
N GLN A 184 12.75 -22.60 0.35
CA GLN A 184 13.03 -23.15 1.68
C GLN A 184 13.82 -24.49 1.65
N PRO A 185 13.51 -25.48 0.77
CA PRO A 185 14.30 -26.71 0.69
C PRO A 185 15.74 -26.52 0.21
N LEU A 186 16.00 -25.58 -0.70
CA LEU A 186 17.31 -25.29 -1.27
C LEU A 186 18.19 -24.54 -0.26
N LEU A 187 17.63 -23.51 0.39
CA LEU A 187 18.33 -22.67 1.37
C LEU A 187 18.62 -23.40 2.69
N ASN A 188 17.94 -24.50 2.97
CA ASN A 188 18.26 -25.36 4.13
C ASN A 188 19.57 -26.16 3.93
N LYS A 189 20.00 -26.37 2.68
CA LYS A 189 21.24 -27.07 2.33
C LYS A 189 21.94 -26.33 1.18
N PRO A 190 22.40 -25.09 1.40
CA PRO A 190 22.83 -24.20 0.32
C PRO A 190 24.07 -24.73 -0.40
N PHE A 191 25.02 -25.32 0.32
CA PHE A 191 26.28 -25.83 -0.22
C PHE A 191 26.21 -27.27 -0.75
N ASN A 192 25.02 -27.88 -0.78
CA ASN A 192 24.88 -29.20 -1.41
C ASN A 192 24.97 -29.04 -2.92
N ASN A 193 25.59 -30.02 -3.57
CA ASN A 193 25.74 -30.07 -5.02
C ASN A 193 24.36 -30.08 -5.71
N ALA A 194 24.19 -29.23 -6.73
CA ALA A 194 22.97 -29.07 -7.53
C ALA A 194 23.11 -29.56 -8.98
N LEU A 195 24.11 -30.38 -9.28
CA LEU A 195 24.40 -30.93 -10.61
C LEU A 195 23.14 -31.53 -11.25
N GLU A 196 22.39 -32.37 -10.52
CA GLU A 196 21.18 -33.01 -11.04
C GLU A 196 20.11 -31.98 -11.48
N TYR A 197 20.01 -30.85 -10.78
CA TYR A 197 19.07 -29.79 -11.13
C TYR A 197 19.49 -29.05 -12.40
N PHE A 198 20.77 -28.68 -12.52
CA PHE A 198 21.29 -28.00 -13.70
C PHE A 198 21.34 -28.91 -14.93
N GLU A 199 21.64 -30.21 -14.78
CA GLU A 199 21.57 -31.18 -15.88
C GLU A 199 20.15 -31.33 -16.42
N ALA A 200 19.14 -31.36 -15.54
CA ALA A 200 17.73 -31.39 -15.96
C ALA A 200 17.35 -30.12 -16.75
N LEU A 201 17.80 -28.94 -16.29
CA LEU A 201 17.56 -27.68 -16.98
C LEU A 201 18.24 -27.63 -18.37
N LEU A 202 19.50 -28.08 -18.47
CA LEU A 202 20.24 -28.14 -19.74
C LEU A 202 19.59 -29.10 -20.74
N GLN A 203 19.01 -30.21 -20.25
CA GLN A 203 18.23 -31.13 -21.09
C GLN A 203 16.98 -30.44 -21.63
N SER A 204 16.19 -29.77 -20.77
CA SER A 204 15.00 -29.04 -21.23
C SER A 204 15.30 -27.92 -22.22
N GLU A 205 16.40 -27.16 -22.04
CA GLU A 205 16.78 -26.09 -22.99
C GLU A 205 17.18 -26.66 -24.36
N THR A 206 17.76 -27.87 -24.36
CA THR A 206 18.14 -28.56 -25.59
C THR A 206 16.90 -29.13 -26.32
N GLU A 207 15.91 -29.61 -25.58
CA GLU A 207 14.61 -30.07 -26.11
C GLU A 207 13.79 -28.90 -26.68
N GLU A 208 13.72 -27.74 -26.02
CA GLU A 208 13.04 -26.54 -26.53
C GLU A 208 13.68 -25.98 -27.81
N LYS A 209 15.01 -26.06 -27.93
CA LYS A 209 15.72 -25.68 -29.18
C LYS A 209 15.40 -26.64 -30.33
N LEU A 210 15.27 -27.94 -30.05
CA LEU A 210 14.91 -28.95 -31.04
C LEU A 210 13.46 -28.84 -31.51
N GLU A 211 12.52 -28.47 -30.63
CA GLU A 211 11.13 -28.21 -31.01
C GLU A 211 10.97 -26.93 -31.85
N ASN A 212 11.76 -25.88 -31.56
CA ASN A 212 11.73 -24.63 -32.33
C ASN A 212 12.46 -24.69 -33.69
N GLU A 213 13.32 -25.69 -33.93
CA GLU A 213 13.95 -25.93 -35.24
C GLU A 213 13.06 -26.76 -36.21
N TRP A 214 11.90 -27.27 -35.75
CA TRP A 214 11.02 -28.16 -36.52
C TRP A 214 9.56 -27.69 -36.59
N SER A 215 9.30 -26.42 -36.95
CA SER A 215 7.97 -26.04 -37.45
C SER A 215 7.96 -24.83 -38.40
N ASP A 216 8.75 -24.89 -39.49
CA ASP A 216 8.52 -24.08 -40.70
C ASP A 216 7.67 -24.86 -41.72
N SER A 217 6.52 -25.37 -41.30
CA SER A 217 5.55 -25.97 -42.22
C SER A 217 4.17 -25.41 -42.00
N ASP A 218 3.78 -24.56 -42.95
CA ASP A 218 2.45 -24.12 -43.33
C ASP A 218 1.31 -24.99 -42.79
N GLY A 219 0.42 -24.36 -42.03
CA GLY A 219 -0.84 -24.99 -41.64
C GLY A 219 -1.63 -24.08 -40.73
N GLU A 220 -2.53 -23.31 -41.33
CA GLU A 220 -3.69 -22.74 -40.66
C GLU A 220 -4.31 -23.80 -39.72
N SER A 221 -4.08 -23.68 -38.42
CA SER A 221 -4.86 -24.38 -37.42
C SER A 221 -5.57 -23.32 -36.60
N GLU A 222 -6.84 -23.19 -36.94
CA GLU A 222 -7.87 -22.44 -36.24
C GLU A 222 -7.65 -22.43 -34.73
N TRP A 223 -7.70 -21.22 -34.16
CA TRP A 223 -7.82 -21.01 -32.74
C TRP A 223 -9.11 -21.68 -32.28
N GLY A 224 -8.99 -22.93 -31.82
CA GLY A 224 -10.05 -23.60 -31.10
C GLY A 224 -10.35 -22.77 -29.85
N GLU A 225 -11.55 -22.19 -29.81
CA GLU A 225 -12.13 -21.56 -28.62
C GLU A 225 -12.34 -22.64 -27.54
N GLU A 226 -11.26 -23.08 -26.91
CA GLU A 226 -11.34 -23.65 -25.58
C GLU A 226 -11.27 -22.47 -24.60
N HIS A 227 -12.42 -22.14 -24.01
CA HIS A 227 -12.53 -21.30 -22.83
C HIS A 227 -11.71 -21.90 -21.69
N GLN A 228 -10.41 -21.67 -21.71
CA GLN A 228 -9.53 -21.84 -20.57
C GLN A 228 -9.77 -20.62 -19.68
N ASN A 229 -10.46 -20.83 -18.57
CA ASN A 229 -10.51 -19.86 -17.47
C ASN A 229 -9.09 -19.67 -16.95
N TYR A 230 -8.40 -18.68 -17.48
CA TYR A 230 -7.11 -18.27 -16.97
C TYR A 230 -7.29 -17.67 -15.57
N LYS A 231 -6.41 -18.04 -14.64
CA LYS A 231 -6.35 -17.55 -13.24
C LYS A 231 -6.18 -16.02 -13.07
N TRP A 232 -6.08 -15.25 -14.16
CA TRP A 232 -6.02 -13.79 -14.16
C TRP A 232 -7.40 -13.11 -14.30
N GLU A 233 -8.51 -13.86 -14.22
CA GLU A 233 -9.81 -13.25 -13.97
C GLU A 233 -9.69 -12.33 -12.74
N LYS A 234 -9.97 -11.03 -12.95
CA LYS A 234 -10.08 -9.98 -11.92
C LYS A 234 -10.46 -10.61 -10.60
N ILE A 235 -9.64 -10.45 -9.57
CA ILE A 235 -9.83 -11.04 -8.24
C ILE A 235 -11.32 -10.95 -7.86
N GLN A 236 -12.04 -12.07 -8.02
CA GLN A 236 -13.50 -12.11 -7.87
C GLN A 236 -13.90 -12.31 -6.40
N SER A 237 -12.94 -12.29 -5.48
CA SER A 237 -13.20 -12.42 -4.05
C SER A 237 -14.20 -11.37 -3.60
N SER A 238 -15.25 -11.84 -2.93
CA SER A 238 -16.23 -10.95 -2.32
C SER A 238 -15.54 -10.10 -1.25
N ILE A 239 -15.99 -8.87 -1.07
CA ILE A 239 -15.38 -7.99 -0.05
C ILE A 239 -15.51 -8.60 1.36
N ASP A 240 -16.57 -9.37 1.61
CA ASP A 240 -16.80 -10.08 2.87
C ASP A 240 -15.74 -11.16 3.14
N ASP A 241 -15.44 -11.97 2.14
CA ASP A 241 -14.41 -13.00 2.27
C ASP A 241 -13.04 -12.37 2.51
N VAL A 242 -12.75 -11.24 1.87
CA VAL A 242 -11.50 -10.49 2.04
C VAL A 242 -11.37 -9.94 3.46
N PHE A 243 -12.43 -9.33 4.02
CA PHE A 243 -12.41 -8.87 5.42
C PHE A 243 -12.33 -10.03 6.42
N LEU A 244 -12.98 -11.16 6.14
CA LEU A 244 -12.88 -12.36 6.97
C LEU A 244 -11.46 -12.95 6.92
N GLN A 245 -10.82 -13.00 5.74
CA GLN A 245 -9.43 -13.44 5.60
C GLN A 245 -8.50 -12.50 6.35
N PHE A 246 -8.65 -11.19 6.17
CA PHE A 246 -7.90 -10.18 6.92
C PHE A 246 -8.02 -10.44 8.42
N LEU A 247 -9.23 -10.48 8.98
CA LEU A 247 -9.45 -10.65 10.43
C LEU A 247 -8.93 -11.97 11.01
N ASN A 248 -8.79 -13.01 10.19
CA ASN A 248 -8.28 -14.32 10.60
C ASN A 248 -6.78 -14.50 10.32
N ASP A 249 -6.13 -13.55 9.64
CA ASP A 249 -4.71 -13.59 9.34
C ASP A 249 -3.89 -13.23 10.58
N GLU A 250 -3.15 -14.20 11.12
CA GLU A 250 -2.35 -14.03 12.34
C GLU A 250 -1.13 -13.12 12.16
N HIS A 251 -0.65 -12.91 10.93
CA HIS A 251 0.46 -12.01 10.64
C HIS A 251 0.04 -10.55 10.82
N TYR A 252 -1.18 -10.20 10.36
CA TYR A 252 -1.72 -8.84 10.54
C TYR A 252 -2.43 -8.67 11.88
N ASN A 253 -3.01 -9.76 12.41
CA ASN A 253 -3.93 -9.75 13.55
C ASN A 253 -3.60 -10.84 14.60
N PRO A 254 -2.41 -10.80 15.23
CA PRO A 254 -2.01 -11.76 16.25
C PRO A 254 -2.94 -11.70 17.48
N LYS A 255 -3.47 -12.86 17.92
CA LYS A 255 -4.38 -12.93 19.09
C LYS A 255 -3.62 -13.07 20.43
N PRO A 256 -4.14 -12.49 21.55
CA PRO A 256 -5.35 -11.68 21.69
C PRO A 256 -5.03 -10.26 22.19
N ALA A 257 -5.03 -9.27 21.30
CA ALA A 257 -5.13 -7.87 21.70
C ALA A 257 -6.45 -7.29 21.17
N ASP A 258 -7.47 -7.36 22.05
CA ASP A 258 -8.77 -6.68 22.03
C ASP A 258 -9.67 -6.80 20.78
N ASN A 259 -10.97 -6.94 21.05
CA ASN A 259 -12.05 -6.80 20.06
C ASN A 259 -12.08 -5.42 19.35
N SER A 260 -11.10 -4.54 19.59
CA SER A 260 -11.02 -3.19 19.03
C SER A 260 -10.74 -3.21 17.52
N LEU A 261 -9.85 -4.07 17.02
CA LEU A 261 -9.53 -4.06 15.59
C LEU A 261 -10.74 -4.45 14.73
N ALA A 262 -11.44 -5.51 15.11
CA ALA A 262 -12.65 -5.94 14.40
C ALA A 262 -13.71 -4.83 14.40
N HIS A 263 -13.82 -4.09 15.52
CA HIS A 263 -14.68 -2.93 15.61
C HIS A 263 -14.21 -1.77 14.70
N ASP A 264 -12.92 -1.45 14.71
CA ASP A 264 -12.32 -0.34 13.98
C ASP A 264 -12.37 -0.56 12.46
N ILE A 265 -12.05 -1.76 11.99
CA ILE A 265 -12.11 -2.08 10.55
C ILE A 265 -13.54 -2.22 10.04
N ASN A 266 -14.49 -2.54 10.92
CA ASN A 266 -15.90 -2.63 10.55
C ASN A 266 -16.47 -1.29 10.06
N TYR A 267 -15.88 -0.15 10.42
CA TYR A 267 -16.22 1.14 9.83
C TYR A 267 -15.96 1.15 8.32
N LEU A 268 -14.78 0.69 7.87
CA LEU A 268 -14.47 0.58 6.45
C LEU A 268 -15.37 -0.45 5.77
N ASN A 269 -15.59 -1.60 6.41
CA ASN A 269 -16.48 -2.63 5.87
C ASN A 269 -17.91 -2.11 5.64
N ARG A 270 -18.49 -1.42 6.64
CA ARG A 270 -19.82 -0.79 6.52
C ARG A 270 -19.85 0.26 5.41
N TYR A 271 -18.84 1.11 5.31
CA TYR A 271 -18.76 2.08 4.21
C TYR A 271 -18.76 1.39 2.85
N LEU A 272 -17.86 0.42 2.63
CA LEU A 272 -17.73 -0.23 1.33
C LEU A 272 -19.02 -0.97 0.93
N LYS A 273 -19.66 -1.66 1.87
CA LYS A 273 -20.86 -2.46 1.59
C LYS A 273 -22.15 -1.65 1.56
N GLU A 274 -22.42 -0.88 2.63
CA GLU A 274 -23.72 -0.23 2.84
C GLU A 274 -23.82 1.09 2.08
N TYR A 275 -22.70 1.80 1.91
CA TYR A 275 -22.69 3.14 1.34
C TYR A 275 -22.15 3.16 -0.10
N ALA A 276 -20.97 2.58 -0.35
CA ALA A 276 -20.38 2.54 -1.69
C ALA A 276 -20.96 1.42 -2.57
N GLY A 277 -21.63 0.41 -1.97
CA GLY A 277 -22.25 -0.70 -2.72
C GLY A 277 -21.24 -1.63 -3.39
N ILE A 278 -20.03 -1.74 -2.84
CA ILE A 278 -18.95 -2.57 -3.36
C ILE A 278 -19.19 -4.02 -2.93
N GLU A 279 -19.39 -4.90 -3.91
CA GLU A 279 -19.59 -6.34 -3.67
C GLU A 279 -18.29 -7.11 -3.87
N LYS A 280 -17.46 -6.66 -4.80
CA LYS A 280 -16.22 -7.34 -5.21
C LYS A 280 -15.00 -6.49 -4.92
N LEU A 281 -13.91 -7.14 -4.53
CA LEU A 281 -12.64 -6.44 -4.26
C LEU A 281 -12.14 -5.63 -5.46
N SER A 282 -12.37 -6.11 -6.69
CA SER A 282 -11.96 -5.42 -7.92
C SER A 282 -12.61 -4.04 -8.12
N GLU A 283 -13.71 -3.75 -7.43
CA GLU A 283 -14.39 -2.45 -7.48
C GLU A 283 -13.79 -1.47 -6.47
N PHE A 284 -12.93 -1.93 -5.57
CA PHE A 284 -12.35 -1.08 -4.53
C PHE A 284 -11.20 -0.22 -5.06
N GLU A 285 -11.55 1.00 -5.49
CA GLU A 285 -10.61 2.03 -5.95
C GLU A 285 -10.18 3.05 -4.87
N GLN A 286 -9.11 3.80 -5.19
CA GLN A 286 -8.59 4.94 -4.42
C GLN A 286 -9.64 5.99 -4.04
N GLN A 287 -10.67 6.20 -4.88
CA GLN A 287 -11.70 7.22 -4.68
C GLN A 287 -12.56 6.88 -3.46
N HIS A 288 -12.86 5.59 -3.26
CA HIS A 288 -13.62 5.09 -2.13
C HIS A 288 -12.87 5.32 -0.82
N LEU A 289 -11.55 5.09 -0.83
CA LEU A 289 -10.70 5.34 0.33
C LEU A 289 -10.69 6.84 0.71
N ALA A 290 -10.60 7.71 -0.30
CA ALA A 290 -10.64 9.15 -0.08
C ALA A 290 -11.99 9.62 0.48
N GLU A 291 -13.11 9.18 -0.10
CA GLU A 291 -14.44 9.53 0.39
C GLU A 291 -14.71 8.98 1.81
N PHE A 292 -14.33 7.72 2.06
CA PHE A 292 -14.42 7.09 3.37
C PHE A 292 -13.76 7.97 4.44
N LEU A 293 -12.49 8.33 4.21
CA LEU A 293 -11.68 9.06 5.18
C LEU A 293 -12.10 10.53 5.31
N SER A 294 -12.48 11.20 4.22
CA SER A 294 -12.77 12.64 4.25
C SER A 294 -14.22 12.97 4.60
N THR A 295 -15.16 12.12 4.21
CA THR A 295 -16.59 12.45 4.24
C THR A 295 -17.36 11.51 5.17
N TRP A 296 -17.23 10.21 4.97
CA TRP A 296 -18.06 9.24 5.71
C TRP A 296 -17.68 9.17 7.19
N LEU A 297 -16.38 9.08 7.51
CA LEU A 297 -15.92 9.10 8.90
C LEU A 297 -16.29 10.39 9.65
N ALA A 298 -16.32 11.54 8.96
CA ALA A 298 -16.74 12.80 9.57
C ALA A 298 -18.21 12.75 10.04
N ARG A 299 -19.06 11.96 9.36
CA ARG A 299 -20.47 11.76 9.71
C ARG A 299 -20.63 10.74 10.84
N GLU A 300 -19.95 9.60 10.76
CA GLU A 300 -20.10 8.52 11.75
C GLU A 300 -19.56 8.89 13.13
N PHE A 301 -18.54 9.76 13.20
CA PHE A 301 -17.95 10.18 14.47
C PHE A 301 -18.61 11.41 15.11
N VAL A 302 -19.73 11.89 14.57
CA VAL A 302 -20.53 12.92 15.25
C VAL A 302 -20.99 12.38 16.61
N LEU A 303 -20.87 13.22 17.64
CA LEU A 303 -21.10 12.89 19.06
C LEU A 303 -20.21 11.78 19.65
N SER A 304 -19.22 11.29 18.89
CA SER A 304 -18.25 10.29 19.34
C SER A 304 -16.92 10.92 19.77
N ASP A 305 -16.06 10.16 20.44
CA ASP A 305 -14.70 10.61 20.78
C ASP A 305 -13.83 10.67 19.51
N ALA A 306 -13.39 11.88 19.15
CA ALA A 306 -12.51 12.13 18.02
C ALA A 306 -11.15 11.42 18.14
N LYS A 307 -10.73 11.00 19.34
CA LYS A 307 -9.50 10.21 19.53
C LYS A 307 -9.58 8.84 18.86
N SER A 308 -10.79 8.28 18.76
CA SER A 308 -11.01 6.95 18.21
C SER A 308 -10.78 6.88 16.69
N VAL A 309 -10.82 8.02 16.00
CA VAL A 309 -10.47 8.13 14.57
C VAL A 309 -9.07 7.59 14.28
N SER A 310 -8.13 7.78 15.21
CA SER A 310 -6.76 7.28 15.05
C SER A 310 -6.66 5.76 15.01
N HIS A 311 -7.59 5.05 15.68
CA HIS A 311 -7.66 3.60 15.65
C HIS A 311 -8.18 3.09 14.30
N VAL A 312 -9.21 3.75 13.76
CA VAL A 312 -9.72 3.45 12.41
C VAL A 312 -8.64 3.65 11.35
N PHE A 313 -7.88 4.76 11.39
CA PHE A 313 -6.75 4.96 10.47
C PHE A 313 -5.73 3.81 10.54
N ARG A 314 -5.38 3.33 11.74
CA ARG A 314 -4.44 2.21 11.89
C ARG A 314 -5.03 0.90 11.33
N ALA A 315 -6.30 0.63 11.61
CA ALA A 315 -6.98 -0.55 11.09
C ALA A 315 -7.03 -0.52 9.55
N THR A 316 -7.39 0.61 8.96
CA THR A 316 -7.39 0.81 7.50
C THR A 316 -6.00 0.69 6.91
N ALA A 317 -4.96 1.24 7.56
CA ALA A 317 -3.57 1.09 7.09
C ALA A 317 -3.18 -0.39 7.01
N ARG A 318 -3.47 -1.17 8.06
CA ARG A 318 -3.21 -2.62 8.08
C ARG A 318 -3.96 -3.36 6.98
N PHE A 319 -5.22 -3.00 6.75
CA PHE A 319 -6.02 -3.58 5.68
C PHE A 319 -5.46 -3.24 4.30
N VAL A 320 -5.03 -2.00 4.06
CA VAL A 320 -4.38 -1.58 2.80
C VAL A 320 -3.07 -2.34 2.58
N THR A 321 -2.26 -2.53 3.62
CA THR A 321 -1.04 -3.36 3.54
C THR A 321 -1.39 -4.81 3.24
N PHE A 322 -2.39 -5.39 3.93
CA PHE A 322 -2.89 -6.73 3.66
C PHE A 322 -3.36 -6.89 2.21
N LEU A 323 -4.08 -5.91 1.66
CA LEU A 323 -4.53 -5.91 0.27
C LEU A 323 -3.38 -5.92 -0.73
N TYR A 324 -2.31 -5.18 -0.44
CA TYR A 324 -1.13 -5.17 -1.27
C TYR A 324 -0.44 -6.53 -1.28
N HIS A 325 -0.21 -7.14 -0.11
CA HIS A 325 0.50 -8.42 -0.03
C HIS A 325 -0.31 -9.60 -0.60
N HIS A 326 -1.62 -9.66 -0.34
CA HIS A 326 -2.44 -10.82 -0.74
C HIS A 326 -3.11 -10.68 -2.10
N TYR A 327 -3.37 -9.45 -2.55
CA TYR A 327 -4.14 -9.19 -3.78
C TYR A 327 -3.41 -8.26 -4.74
N GLN A 328 -2.20 -7.78 -4.41
CA GLN A 328 -1.40 -6.89 -5.27
C GLN A 328 -2.09 -5.56 -5.57
N ILE A 329 -3.07 -5.17 -4.75
CA ILE A 329 -3.79 -3.90 -4.88
C ILE A 329 -3.00 -2.83 -4.12
N ASN A 330 -2.29 -1.98 -4.86
CA ASN A 330 -1.48 -0.92 -4.25
C ASN A 330 -2.29 0.36 -4.00
N LEU A 331 -2.87 0.46 -2.80
CA LEU A 331 -3.50 1.69 -2.29
C LEU A 331 -2.63 2.42 -1.25
N LYS A 332 -1.42 1.93 -0.98
CA LYS A 332 -0.54 2.41 0.10
C LYS A 332 -0.17 3.88 -0.10
N ARG A 333 0.22 4.26 -1.32
CA ARG A 333 0.61 5.63 -1.68
C ARG A 333 -0.53 6.63 -1.45
N GLU A 334 -1.72 6.32 -1.96
CA GLU A 334 -2.88 7.20 -1.80
C GLU A 334 -3.36 7.25 -0.35
N PHE A 335 -3.32 6.11 0.38
CA PHE A 335 -3.61 6.09 1.81
C PHE A 335 -2.67 7.02 2.59
N LEU A 336 -1.35 6.95 2.37
CA LEU A 336 -0.38 7.78 3.09
C LEU A 336 -0.58 9.27 2.82
N LYS A 337 -0.81 9.65 1.56
CA LYS A 337 -1.12 11.03 1.18
C LYS A 337 -2.39 11.56 1.85
N LEU A 338 -3.45 10.74 1.90
CA LEU A 338 -4.68 11.07 2.61
C LEU A 338 -4.46 11.16 4.12
N TYR A 339 -3.74 10.20 4.70
CA TYR A 339 -3.42 10.14 6.12
C TYR A 339 -2.67 11.40 6.58
N ASP A 340 -1.63 11.82 5.86
CA ASP A 340 -0.85 12.99 6.24
C ASP A 340 -1.67 14.28 6.30
N THR A 341 -2.69 14.39 5.45
CA THR A 341 -3.59 15.54 5.46
C THR A 341 -4.70 15.39 6.51
N LEU A 342 -5.31 14.20 6.59
CA LEU A 342 -6.54 13.99 7.37
C LEU A 342 -6.29 13.63 8.84
N LYS A 343 -5.09 13.14 9.21
CA LYS A 343 -4.77 12.74 10.60
C LYS A 343 -5.00 13.86 11.62
N THR A 344 -4.82 15.12 11.21
CA THR A 344 -5.10 16.30 12.03
C THR A 344 -6.44 16.95 11.70
N ASP A 345 -6.81 17.00 10.42
CA ASP A 345 -8.01 17.72 9.99
C ASP A 345 -9.30 17.01 10.39
N LEU A 346 -9.37 15.69 10.26
CA LEU A 346 -10.58 14.94 10.55
C LEU A 346 -10.98 15.00 12.04
N PRO A 347 -10.09 14.73 13.01
CA PRO A 347 -10.43 14.91 14.42
C PRO A 347 -10.82 16.36 14.76
N ARG A 348 -10.17 17.34 14.13
CA ARG A 348 -10.46 18.77 14.35
C ARG A 348 -11.87 19.13 13.90
N VAL A 349 -12.30 18.71 12.70
CA VAL A 349 -13.65 19.05 12.20
C VAL A 349 -14.75 18.29 12.96
N ILE A 350 -14.50 17.06 13.39
CA ILE A 350 -15.42 16.31 14.28
C ILE A 350 -15.56 17.06 15.60
N GLN A 351 -14.45 17.50 16.19
CA GLN A 351 -14.45 18.29 17.41
C GLN A 351 -15.10 19.67 17.26
N ALA A 352 -15.05 20.27 16.07
CA ALA A 352 -15.76 21.51 15.75
C ALA A 352 -17.27 21.26 15.65
N THR A 353 -17.68 20.19 14.98
CA THR A 353 -19.08 19.76 14.85
C THR A 353 -19.67 19.46 16.24
N ASN A 354 -18.97 18.66 17.05
CA ASN A 354 -19.41 18.30 18.41
C ASN A 354 -19.45 19.52 19.35
N ALA A 355 -18.53 20.47 19.19
CA ALA A 355 -18.56 21.72 19.94
C ALA A 355 -19.80 22.55 19.59
N PHE A 356 -20.15 22.65 18.30
CA PHE A 356 -21.38 23.33 17.88
C PHE A 356 -22.62 22.65 18.46
N ILE A 357 -22.73 21.32 18.31
CA ILE A 357 -23.89 20.58 18.82
C ILE A 357 -24.02 20.71 20.34
N SER A 358 -22.90 20.74 21.07
CA SER A 358 -22.92 20.92 22.52
C SER A 358 -23.34 22.33 22.95
N ASP A 359 -22.97 23.34 22.17
CA ASP A 359 -23.38 24.74 22.39
C ASP A 359 -24.79 25.03 21.87
N TYR A 360 -25.37 24.12 21.08
CA TYR A 360 -26.60 24.35 20.33
C TYR A 360 -27.83 24.37 21.23
N ASN A 361 -28.51 25.52 21.24
CA ASN A 361 -29.77 25.69 21.96
C ASN A 361 -30.96 25.37 21.05
N LEU A 362 -31.41 24.10 21.08
CA LEU A 362 -32.55 23.61 20.30
C LEU A 362 -33.83 24.45 20.50
N LEU A 363 -34.08 24.95 21.71
CA LEU A 363 -35.27 25.76 22.01
C LEU A 363 -35.27 27.08 21.26
N GLU A 364 -34.11 27.75 21.19
CA GLU A 364 -33.96 29.01 20.47
C GLU A 364 -34.13 28.81 18.96
N ALA A 365 -33.57 27.74 18.40
CA ALA A 365 -33.69 27.44 16.98
C ALA A 365 -35.14 27.14 16.56
N VAL A 366 -35.89 26.37 17.37
CA VAL A 366 -37.32 26.11 17.12
C VAL A 366 -38.14 27.39 17.18
N LEU A 367 -37.89 28.27 18.15
CA LEU A 367 -38.60 29.55 18.27
C LEU A 367 -38.33 30.49 17.07
N VAL A 368 -37.10 30.49 16.55
CA VAL A 368 -36.71 31.29 15.37
C VAL A 368 -37.32 30.73 14.08
N SER A 369 -37.42 29.40 13.93
CA SER A 369 -38.02 28.75 12.75
C SER A 369 -39.52 29.02 12.57
N GLY A 370 -40.20 29.49 13.63
CA GLY A 370 -41.62 29.86 13.59
C GLY A 370 -41.92 31.22 12.95
N TYR A 371 -40.91 32.04 12.62
CA TYR A 371 -41.10 33.37 12.03
C TYR A 371 -41.09 33.31 10.49
N GLN A 372 -42.26 33.55 9.87
CA GLN A 372 -42.51 33.40 8.43
C GLN A 372 -41.80 34.42 7.49
N GLU A 373 -40.99 35.36 8.00
CA GLU A 373 -40.39 36.45 7.20
C GLU A 373 -38.86 36.37 7.02
N MET A 374 -38.19 35.32 7.51
CA MET A 374 -36.72 35.23 7.42
C MET A 374 -36.29 34.39 6.21
N GLU A 375 -35.34 34.91 5.41
CA GLU A 375 -34.72 34.15 4.32
C GLU A 375 -33.81 33.06 4.92
N GLN A 376 -34.15 31.79 4.67
CA GLN A 376 -33.40 30.62 5.12
C GLN A 376 -32.77 29.90 3.93
N LYS A 377 -31.52 29.46 4.08
CA LYS A 377 -30.80 28.65 3.09
C LYS A 377 -30.19 27.43 3.75
N ILE A 378 -30.30 26.28 3.10
CA ILE A 378 -29.65 25.04 3.51
C ILE A 378 -28.66 24.68 2.41
N GLY A 379 -27.44 24.36 2.79
CA GLY A 379 -26.42 23.99 1.82
C GLY A 379 -25.04 23.79 2.42
N TYR A 380 -24.07 23.72 1.52
CA TYR A 380 -22.68 23.50 1.84
C TYR A 380 -21.89 24.79 1.61
N PHE A 381 -21.21 25.25 2.64
CA PHE A 381 -20.52 26.54 2.66
C PHE A 381 -19.01 26.33 2.88
N GLU A 382 -18.19 26.68 1.88
CA GLU A 382 -16.72 26.61 1.98
C GLU A 382 -16.19 27.86 2.68
N VAL A 383 -15.40 27.67 3.73
CA VAL A 383 -14.79 28.76 4.50
C VAL A 383 -13.62 29.37 3.72
N LEU A 384 -13.77 30.61 3.28
CA LEU A 384 -12.73 31.36 2.58
C LEU A 384 -11.71 31.98 3.55
N GLY A 385 -12.16 32.28 4.77
CA GLY A 385 -11.32 32.82 5.83
C GLY A 385 -12.13 33.39 6.99
N ILE A 386 -11.44 33.88 8.01
CA ILE A 386 -12.05 34.54 9.15
C ILE A 386 -12.25 36.03 8.83
N HIS A 387 -13.49 36.51 8.86
CA HIS A 387 -13.81 37.92 8.65
C HIS A 387 -13.52 38.73 9.92
N ASN A 388 -14.07 38.32 11.06
CA ASN A 388 -13.84 38.97 12.35
C ASN A 388 -13.81 37.95 13.49
N LYS A 389 -12.69 37.87 14.21
CA LYS A 389 -12.50 36.94 15.35
C LYS A 389 -13.33 37.32 16.58
N ILE A 390 -13.53 38.61 16.83
CA ILE A 390 -14.27 39.11 18.00
C ILE A 390 -15.76 38.87 17.79
N ALA A 391 -16.27 39.21 16.60
CA ALA A 391 -17.68 39.01 16.23
C ALA A 391 -17.99 37.57 15.76
N ARG A 392 -16.98 36.68 15.74
CA ARG A 392 -17.09 35.29 15.28
C ARG A 392 -17.74 35.13 13.90
N THR A 393 -17.32 35.96 12.96
CA THR A 393 -17.83 35.93 11.58
C THR A 393 -16.81 35.31 10.62
N LEU A 394 -17.30 34.41 9.78
CA LEU A 394 -16.58 33.71 8.72
C LEU A 394 -16.96 34.30 7.37
N ASN A 395 -16.02 34.38 6.45
CA ASN A 395 -16.33 34.59 5.04
C ASN A 395 -16.47 33.21 4.39
N VAL A 396 -17.65 32.93 3.84
CA VAL A 396 -17.97 31.64 3.23
C VAL A 396 -18.49 31.82 1.81
N LYS A 397 -18.36 30.81 0.97
CA LYS A 397 -19.07 30.74 -0.32
C LYS A 397 -19.91 29.48 -0.39
N ASP A 398 -21.06 29.59 -1.03
CA ASP A 398 -21.86 28.41 -1.39
C ASP A 398 -21.06 27.55 -2.38
N VAL A 399 -20.91 26.28 -2.07
CA VAL A 399 -20.13 25.32 -2.83
C VAL A 399 -20.75 25.04 -4.22
N PHE A 400 -22.07 25.06 -4.34
CA PHE A 400 -22.79 24.71 -5.58
C PHE A 400 -23.16 25.94 -6.41
N ASN A 401 -23.55 27.04 -5.77
CA ASN A 401 -24.06 28.22 -6.47
C ASN A 401 -22.97 29.24 -6.82
N GLY A 402 -21.75 29.11 -6.29
CA GLY A 402 -20.62 30.00 -6.60
C GLY A 402 -20.85 31.47 -6.26
N ALA A 403 -21.86 31.77 -5.44
CA ALA A 403 -22.25 33.12 -5.06
C ALA A 403 -21.08 33.88 -4.40
N PRO A 404 -21.04 35.23 -4.52
CA PRO A 404 -20.00 36.03 -3.87
C PRO A 404 -19.98 35.78 -2.36
N GLY A 405 -18.80 35.89 -1.76
CA GLY A 405 -18.55 35.56 -0.35
C GLY A 405 -19.57 36.20 0.59
N LEU A 406 -20.24 35.35 1.37
CA LEU A 406 -21.20 35.70 2.41
C LEU A 406 -20.47 35.80 3.75
N ASN A 407 -20.75 36.83 4.53
CA ASN A 407 -20.30 36.90 5.91
C ASN A 407 -21.31 36.16 6.79
N LEU A 408 -20.86 35.08 7.41
CA LEU A 408 -21.67 34.17 8.19
C LEU A 408 -21.22 34.19 9.66
N LYS A 409 -22.13 34.49 10.57
CA LYS A 409 -21.86 34.48 12.02
C LYS A 409 -21.99 33.08 12.59
N LEU A 410 -20.95 32.62 13.28
CA LEU A 410 -20.89 31.34 13.98
C LEU A 410 -20.66 31.61 15.48
N ASP A 411 -21.76 31.85 16.20
CA ASP A 411 -21.67 32.14 17.64
C ASP A 411 -21.58 30.86 18.48
N SER A 412 -20.52 30.09 18.27
CA SER A 412 -20.20 28.86 19.00
C SER A 412 -18.69 28.75 19.20
N SER A 413 -18.28 28.00 20.21
CA SER A 413 -16.89 27.60 20.42
C SER A 413 -16.30 26.82 19.22
N ALA A 414 -17.14 26.23 18.37
CA ALA A 414 -16.76 25.62 17.09
C ALA A 414 -15.96 26.58 16.19
N PHE A 415 -16.23 27.88 16.26
CA PHE A 415 -15.54 28.91 15.48
C PHE A 415 -14.02 28.83 15.57
N PHE A 416 -13.48 28.53 16.75
CA PHE A 416 -12.03 28.47 16.97
C PHE A 416 -11.35 27.24 16.38
N LYS A 417 -12.13 26.24 15.94
CA LYS A 417 -11.64 24.99 15.35
C LYS A 417 -11.79 24.94 13.83
N VAL A 418 -12.60 25.82 13.26
CA VAL A 418 -12.85 25.90 11.82
C VAL A 418 -11.68 26.60 11.11
N HIS A 419 -11.21 26.00 10.02
CA HIS A 419 -10.10 26.49 9.21
C HIS A 419 -10.55 26.89 7.81
N LYS A 420 -9.70 27.67 7.12
CA LYS A 420 -9.91 27.99 5.71
C LYS A 420 -9.91 26.71 4.87
N GLY A 421 -10.92 26.58 4.02
CA GLY A 421 -11.14 25.44 3.14
C GLY A 421 -12.10 24.39 3.69
N ASP A 422 -12.43 24.43 4.99
CA ASP A 422 -13.45 23.55 5.55
C ASP A 422 -14.81 23.81 4.91
N ILE A 423 -15.65 22.77 4.88
CA ILE A 423 -17.00 22.83 4.31
C ILE A 423 -18.00 22.62 5.44
N ILE A 424 -18.85 23.62 5.66
CA ILE A 424 -19.89 23.59 6.67
C ILE A 424 -21.20 23.20 5.98
N HIS A 425 -21.76 22.05 6.33
CA HIS A 425 -23.12 21.68 5.95
C HIS A 425 -24.09 22.24 6.99
N ALA A 426 -24.78 23.32 6.62
CA ALA A 426 -25.55 24.10 7.57
C ALA A 426 -26.86 24.63 6.99
N SER A 427 -27.77 24.92 7.91
CA SER A 427 -28.90 25.82 7.72
C SER A 427 -28.51 27.20 8.21
N ILE A 428 -28.66 28.22 7.36
CA ILE A 428 -28.34 29.61 7.66
C ILE A 428 -29.59 30.48 7.50
N ILE A 429 -29.67 31.55 8.29
CA ILE A 429 -30.81 32.46 8.31
C ILE A 429 -30.33 33.91 8.26
N ASN A 430 -31.03 34.75 7.52
CA ASN A 430 -30.76 36.18 7.48
C ASN A 430 -31.58 36.89 8.56
N LYS A 431 -30.93 37.27 9.67
CA LYS A 431 -31.54 38.09 10.73
C LYS A 431 -31.03 39.52 10.60
N THR A 432 -31.95 40.48 10.45
CA THR A 432 -31.62 41.91 10.45
C THR A 432 -30.53 42.33 9.45
N GLY A 433 -30.37 41.59 8.34
CA GLY A 433 -29.36 41.86 7.31
C GLY A 433 -28.03 41.11 7.49
N GLU A 434 -27.88 40.29 8.53
CA GLU A 434 -26.71 39.44 8.78
C GLU A 434 -27.06 37.95 8.66
N TRP A 435 -26.21 37.17 7.99
CA TRP A 435 -26.37 35.73 7.91
C TRP A 435 -25.81 35.07 9.17
N GLU A 436 -26.63 34.28 9.85
CA GLU A 436 -26.26 33.50 11.03
C GLU A 436 -26.43 32.01 10.77
N ILE A 437 -25.56 31.18 11.35
CA ILE A 437 -25.75 29.73 11.37
C ILE A 437 -26.89 29.41 12.33
N LEU A 438 -27.95 28.80 11.79
CA LEU A 438 -29.04 28.25 12.57
C LEU A 438 -28.74 26.83 13.03
N GLU A 439 -28.18 25.99 12.16
CA GLU A 439 -27.89 24.59 12.47
C GLU A 439 -26.68 24.13 11.66
N ILE A 440 -25.78 23.36 12.26
CA ILE A 440 -24.71 22.63 11.56
C ILE A 440 -25.02 21.16 11.66
N GLN A 441 -25.17 20.50 10.52
CA GLN A 441 -25.24 19.05 10.47
C GLN A 441 -23.84 18.44 10.58
N TYR A 442 -22.91 18.90 9.73
CA TYR A 442 -21.54 18.39 9.67
C TYR A 442 -20.55 19.47 9.25
N ILE A 443 -19.32 19.37 9.73
CA ILE A 443 -18.17 20.12 9.22
C ILE A 443 -17.21 19.11 8.59
N TYR A 444 -16.84 19.33 7.34
CA TYR A 444 -15.95 18.47 6.57
C TYR A 444 -14.60 19.15 6.32
N PRO A 445 -13.50 18.38 6.23
CA PRO A 445 -12.21 18.93 5.81
C PRO A 445 -12.25 19.33 4.33
N ARG A 446 -11.26 20.13 3.92
CA ARG A 446 -11.15 20.66 2.56
C ARG A 446 -11.20 19.59 1.46
N ILE A 447 -10.60 18.43 1.69
CA ILE A 447 -10.52 17.33 0.71
C ILE A 447 -11.91 16.82 0.33
N SER A 448 -12.88 16.88 1.25
CA SER A 448 -14.25 16.38 1.02
C SER A 448 -15.00 17.11 -0.07
N LYS A 449 -14.49 18.27 -0.52
CA LYS A 449 -15.12 19.07 -1.57
C LYS A 449 -15.46 18.24 -2.81
N ASN A 450 -14.49 17.46 -3.27
CA ASN A 450 -14.62 16.69 -4.52
C ASN A 450 -15.74 15.65 -4.43
N PHE A 451 -16.03 15.13 -3.24
CA PHE A 451 -17.05 14.11 -2.99
C PHE A 451 -18.41 14.72 -2.62
N ILE A 452 -18.43 15.96 -2.14
CA ILE A 452 -19.67 16.70 -1.87
C ILE A 452 -20.23 17.28 -3.18
N THR A 453 -19.37 17.73 -4.09
CA THR A 453 -19.78 18.30 -5.40
C THR A 453 -19.85 17.31 -6.54
N GLY A 454 -19.38 16.07 -6.30
CA GLY A 454 -19.24 15.02 -7.30
C GLY A 454 -20.56 14.41 -7.75
#